data_AF-A0A7X4LLE2-F1
#
_entry.id   AF-A0A7X4LLE2-F1
#
_cell.length_a   1.000
_cell.length_b   1.000
_cell.length_c   1.000
_cell.angle_alpha   90.00
_cell.angle_beta   90.00
_cell.angle_gamma   90.00
#
_symmetry.space_group_name_H-M   'P 1'
#
loop_
_entity.id
_entity.type
_entity.pdbx_description
1 polymer ?
#
loop_
_entity_poly.entity_id
_entity_poly.type
_entity_poly.pdbx_seq_one_letter_code
_entity_poly.pdbx_strand_id
1 'polypeptide(L)'
;MSISINNLSKTFAQFQHNGLLYVRSHEISLANKENKQASLPAKVMSVTPIGAEVRVELAPQGWESDQYWEVRLSHRQFDSDKIRRGGILYLVPQAGYFFAQDTHQDPLKLAWPFLEKDAVMFEI
;
A
#
# COMPACT_ATOMS: atom_id res chain seq x y z
N MET A 1 -7.24 7.22 1.75
CA MET A 1 -7.89 6.59 0.59
C MET A 1 -8.46 5.25 1.01
N SER A 2 -9.66 4.86 0.61
CA SER A 2 -10.30 3.59 1.01
C SER A 2 -10.24 2.55 -0.13
N ILE A 3 -9.94 1.30 0.21
CA ILE A 3 -9.91 0.13 -0.68
C ILE A 3 -10.95 -0.88 -0.22
N SER A 4 -11.74 -1.49 -1.10
CA SER A 4 -12.44 -2.73 -0.75
C SER A 4 -11.53 -3.92 -1.06
N ILE A 5 -11.09 -4.66 -0.03
CA ILE A 5 -10.21 -5.82 -0.24
C ILE A 5 -11.03 -7.11 -0.23
N ASN A 6 -11.16 -7.73 -1.41
CA ASN A 6 -11.70 -9.07 -1.57
C ASN A 6 -10.53 -10.07 -1.54
N ASN A 7 -10.38 -10.78 -0.43
CA ASN A 7 -9.52 -11.96 -0.27
C ASN A 7 -8.01 -11.70 0.01
N LEU A 8 -7.65 -11.66 1.30
CA LEU A 8 -6.25 -11.66 1.77
C LEU A 8 -5.82 -13.10 2.12
N SER A 9 -5.01 -13.75 1.28
CA SER A 9 -4.64 -15.16 1.52
C SER A 9 -3.31 -15.35 2.29
N LYS A 10 -3.39 -16.26 3.27
CA LYS A 10 -2.36 -17.07 3.96
C LYS A 10 -1.52 -16.51 5.12
N THR A 11 -1.32 -15.20 5.30
CA THR A 11 -0.77 -14.66 6.57
C THR A 11 -1.85 -14.05 7.47
N PHE A 12 -3.09 -14.04 6.99
CA PHE A 12 -4.26 -13.41 7.62
C PHE A 12 -5.26 -14.44 8.18
N ALA A 13 -4.79 -15.55 8.75
CA ALA A 13 -5.70 -16.58 9.27
C ALA A 13 -6.69 -16.05 10.33
N GLN A 14 -6.46 -14.86 10.88
CA GLN A 14 -7.33 -14.20 11.86
C GLN A 14 -8.26 -13.11 11.27
N PHE A 15 -8.15 -12.75 9.98
CA PHE A 15 -8.96 -11.70 9.35
C PHE A 15 -9.56 -12.17 8.02
N GLN A 16 -10.50 -13.12 8.08
CA GLN A 16 -11.36 -13.47 6.94
C GLN A 16 -12.57 -12.52 6.86
N HIS A 17 -12.32 -11.22 6.83
CA HIS A 17 -13.37 -10.22 6.71
C HIS A 17 -13.11 -9.37 5.46
N ASN A 18 -14.14 -9.20 4.64
CA ASN A 18 -14.13 -8.15 3.62
C ASN A 18 -14.26 -6.80 4.34
N GLY A 19 -13.69 -5.74 3.76
CA GLY A 19 -13.71 -4.44 4.42
C GLY A 19 -12.93 -3.37 3.69
N LEU A 20 -12.94 -2.17 4.29
CA LEU A 20 -12.25 -1.02 3.77
C LEU A 20 -10.86 -0.88 4.38
N LEU A 21 -9.80 -0.84 3.56
CA LEU A 21 -8.47 -0.44 3.99
C LEU A 21 -8.25 1.04 3.73
N TYR A 22 -7.99 1.80 4.80
CA TYR A 22 -7.56 3.19 4.73
C TYR A 22 -6.05 3.30 4.98
N VAL A 23 -5.34 3.95 4.06
CA VAL A 23 -3.91 4.28 4.20
C VAL A 23 -3.71 5.77 3.89
N ARG A 24 -2.81 6.43 4.64
CA ARG A 24 -2.40 7.81 4.34
C ARG A 24 -1.32 7.81 3.26
N SER A 25 -1.32 8.81 2.39
CA SER A 25 -0.37 8.92 1.27
C SER A 25 1.11 8.85 1.68
N HIS A 26 1.47 9.43 2.84
CA HIS A 26 2.84 9.41 3.37
C HIS A 26 3.19 8.10 4.10
N GLU A 27 2.22 7.21 4.35
CA GLU A 27 2.43 5.88 4.91
C GLU A 27 2.61 4.84 3.79
N ILE A 28 2.84 5.27 2.54
CA ILE A 28 2.97 4.40 1.37
C ILE A 28 4.35 4.61 0.74
N SER A 29 5.05 3.52 0.51
CA SER A 29 6.23 3.47 -0.34
C SER A 29 5.93 2.78 -1.67
N LEU A 30 6.81 2.91 -2.66
CA LEU A 30 6.69 2.23 -3.94
C LEU A 30 7.80 1.20 -4.10
N ALA A 31 7.47 0.10 -4.77
CA ALA A 31 8.42 -0.91 -5.17
C ALA A 31 8.24 -1.26 -6.65
N ASN A 32 9.36 -1.51 -7.33
CA ASN A 32 9.40 -1.95 -8.73
C ASN A 32 9.07 -3.44 -8.91
N LYS A 33 9.00 -4.19 -7.81
CA LYS A 33 8.68 -5.62 -7.77
C LYS A 33 7.73 -5.89 -6.62
N GLU A 34 6.94 -6.96 -6.77
CA GLU A 34 6.11 -7.49 -5.71
C GLU A 34 6.97 -7.85 -4.48
N ASN A 35 6.44 -7.60 -3.28
CA ASN A 35 7.10 -7.98 -2.04
C ASN A 35 6.21 -8.95 -1.24
N LYS A 36 6.82 -9.72 -0.34
CA LYS A 36 6.07 -10.71 0.47
C LYS A 36 5.37 -10.10 1.70
N GLN A 37 5.54 -8.80 1.95
CA GLN A 37 5.10 -8.16 3.20
C GLN A 37 3.71 -7.54 3.05
N ALA A 38 3.54 -6.73 2.01
CA ALA A 38 2.28 -6.21 1.50
C ALA A 38 2.59 -5.38 0.26
N SER A 39 2.09 -5.83 -0.88
CA SER A 39 2.25 -5.12 -2.15
C SER A 39 0.93 -5.10 -2.90
N LEU A 40 0.41 -3.89 -3.15
CA LEU A 40 -0.79 -3.68 -3.95
C LEU A 40 -0.36 -3.18 -5.34
N PRO A 41 -0.53 -3.98 -6.41
CA PRO A 41 -0.12 -3.57 -7.74
C PRO A 41 -0.97 -2.39 -8.22
N ALA A 42 -0.34 -1.40 -8.83
CA ALA A 42 -0.99 -0.20 -9.33
C ALA A 42 -0.29 0.35 -10.57
N LYS A 43 -1.06 0.97 -11.45
CA LYS A 43 -0.57 1.60 -12.68
C LYS A 43 -0.32 3.08 -12.46
N VAL A 44 0.84 3.57 -12.89
CA VAL A 44 1.19 5.00 -12.83
C VAL A 44 0.34 5.77 -13.83
N MET A 45 -0.52 6.66 -13.34
CA MET A 45 -1.42 7.48 -14.14
C MET A 45 -0.81 8.84 -14.48
N SER A 46 -0.12 9.45 -13.52
CA SER A 46 0.57 10.73 -13.68
C SER A 46 1.81 10.81 -12.79
N VAL A 47 2.74 11.67 -13.19
CA VAL A 47 3.95 12.02 -12.43
C VAL A 47 4.08 13.53 -12.52
N THR A 48 4.03 14.21 -11.37
CA THR A 48 3.96 15.66 -11.28
C THR A 48 4.98 16.16 -10.26
N PRO A 49 6.07 16.83 -10.67
CA PRO A 49 6.97 17.52 -9.76
C PRO A 49 6.24 18.66 -9.02
N ILE A 50 6.44 18.76 -7.71
CA ILE A 50 5.86 19.80 -6.84
C ILE A 50 6.93 20.26 -5.86
N GLY A 51 7.58 21.40 -6.14
CA GLY A 51 8.63 21.95 -5.29
C GLY A 51 9.79 20.97 -5.12
N ALA A 52 10.01 20.49 -3.88
CA ALA A 52 11.07 19.53 -3.54
C ALA A 52 10.64 18.05 -3.67
N GLU A 53 9.40 17.78 -4.05
CA GLU A 53 8.83 16.44 -4.13
C GLU A 53 8.32 16.12 -5.55
N VAL A 54 8.07 14.84 -5.80
CA VAL A 54 7.39 14.32 -6.98
C VAL A 54 6.13 13.60 -6.52
N ARG A 55 4.97 14.05 -7.00
CA ARG A 55 3.69 13.39 -6.78
C ARG A 55 3.45 12.36 -7.87
N VAL A 56 3.05 11.17 -7.47
CA VAL A 56 2.69 10.07 -8.37
C VAL A 56 1.26 9.66 -8.09
N GLU A 57 0.41 9.68 -9.11
CA GLU A 57 -0.97 9.17 -9.04
C GLU A 57 -1.04 7.76 -9.64
N LEU A 58 -1.76 6.87 -8.96
CA LEU A 58 -1.73 5.43 -9.19
C LEU A 58 -3.16 4.88 -9.27
N ALA A 59 -3.47 4.18 -10.36
CA ALA A 59 -4.73 3.45 -10.50
C ALA A 59 -4.56 2.02 -9.96
N PRO A 60 -5.49 1.53 -9.12
CA PRO A 60 -5.51 0.14 -8.67
C PRO A 60 -5.41 -0.87 -9.81
N GLN A 61 -4.77 -2.01 -9.59
CA GLN A 61 -4.75 -3.15 -10.50
C GLN A 61 -5.13 -4.41 -9.73
N GLY A 62 -6.29 -5.02 -10.01
CA GLY A 62 -6.74 -6.23 -9.31
C GLY A 62 -7.30 -6.01 -7.90
N TRP A 63 -7.55 -4.76 -7.52
CA TRP A 63 -8.27 -4.37 -6.29
C TRP A 63 -9.07 -3.10 -6.56
N GLU A 64 -10.04 -2.80 -5.70
CA GLU A 64 -11.04 -1.75 -5.94
C GLU A 64 -10.79 -0.51 -5.08
N SER A 65 -10.81 0.66 -5.70
CA SER A 65 -10.81 1.95 -5.00
C SER A 65 -11.52 2.99 -5.86
N ASP A 66 -12.30 3.85 -5.21
CA ASP A 66 -13.05 4.91 -5.90
C ASP A 66 -12.16 6.05 -6.40
N GLN A 67 -10.90 6.10 -5.96
CA GLN A 67 -9.97 7.19 -6.24
C GLN A 67 -8.59 6.67 -6.65
N TYR A 68 -7.86 7.48 -7.40
CA TYR A 68 -6.44 7.24 -7.65
C TYR A 68 -5.61 7.51 -6.40
N TRP A 69 -4.66 6.61 -6.17
CA TRP A 69 -3.72 6.62 -5.07
C TRP A 69 -2.63 7.65 -5.28
N GLU A 70 -2.39 8.51 -4.29
CA GLU A 70 -1.34 9.51 -4.31
C GLU A 70 -0.17 9.04 -3.44
N VAL A 71 1.03 9.05 -4.01
CA VAL A 71 2.28 8.90 -3.27
C VAL A 71 3.16 10.11 -3.53
N ARG A 72 3.84 10.58 -2.47
CA ARG A 72 4.84 11.65 -2.55
C ARG A 72 6.22 11.05 -2.41
N LEU A 73 7.10 11.39 -3.34
CA LEU A 73 8.47 10.93 -3.40
C LEU A 73 9.41 12.12 -3.30
N SER A 74 10.58 11.92 -2.69
CA SER A 74 11.71 12.80 -2.96
C SER A 74 12.17 12.63 -4.41
N HIS A 75 12.83 13.65 -4.97
CA HIS A 75 13.44 13.58 -6.30
C HIS A 75 14.41 12.38 -6.41
N ARG A 76 15.17 12.10 -5.35
CA ARG A 76 16.10 10.96 -5.29
C ARG A 76 15.39 9.60 -5.45
N GLN A 77 14.26 9.39 -4.76
CA GLN A 77 13.48 8.16 -4.87
C GLN A 77 12.85 8.02 -6.26
N PHE A 78 12.33 9.11 -6.81
CA PHE A 78 11.79 9.11 -8.16
C PHE A 78 12.83 8.70 -9.21
N ASP A 79 14.05 9.24 -9.11
CA ASP A 79 15.15 8.94 -10.03
C ASP A 79 15.68 7.51 -9.90
N SER A 80 15.80 6.99 -8.67
CA SER A 80 16.27 5.61 -8.44
C SER A 80 15.32 4.57 -9.02
N ASP A 81 14.03 4.83 -8.91
CA ASP A 81 12.99 3.84 -9.20
C ASP A 81 12.57 3.84 -10.67
N LYS A 82 13.10 4.77 -11.49
CA LYS A 82 12.81 4.92 -12.92
C LYS A 82 11.30 4.95 -13.23
N ILE A 83 10.54 5.59 -12.34
CA ILE A 83 9.08 5.64 -12.41
C ILE A 83 8.62 6.38 -13.66
N ARG A 84 7.70 5.77 -14.40
CA ARG A 84 7.16 6.34 -15.65
C ARG A 84 5.67 6.12 -15.74
N ARG A 85 4.98 7.11 -16.34
CA ARG A 85 3.56 6.99 -16.69
C ARG A 85 3.30 5.72 -17.50
N GLY A 86 2.24 5.00 -17.14
CA GLY A 86 1.87 3.72 -17.72
C GLY A 86 2.58 2.50 -17.12
N GLY A 87 3.66 2.69 -16.35
CA GLY A 87 4.34 1.61 -15.66
C GLY A 87 3.49 0.99 -14.56
N ILE A 88 3.83 -0.25 -14.19
CA ILE A 88 3.21 -0.96 -13.06
C ILE A 88 4.21 -0.94 -11.91
N LEU A 89 3.73 -0.50 -10.76
CA LEU A 89 4.45 -0.46 -9.50
C LEU A 89 3.63 -1.17 -8.43
N TYR A 90 4.24 -1.37 -7.28
CA TYR A 90 3.61 -1.97 -6.13
C TYR A 90 3.60 -0.96 -4.99
N LEU A 91 2.41 -0.60 -4.51
CA LEU A 91 2.24 0.19 -3.29
C LEU A 91 2.58 -0.70 -2.10
N VAL A 92 3.42 -0.20 -1.20
CA VAL A 92 3.83 -0.87 0.03
C VAL A 92 3.37 -0.03 1.22
N PRO A 93 2.19 -0.31 1.78
CA PRO A 93 1.71 0.34 2.99
C PRO A 93 2.65 0.08 4.16
N GLN A 94 2.85 1.07 5.01
CA GLN A 94 3.60 0.98 6.27
C GLN A 94 2.65 0.92 7.47
N ALA A 95 1.53 1.65 7.42
CA ALA A 95 0.47 1.61 8.42
C ALA A 95 -0.88 1.91 7.76
N GLY A 96 -1.96 1.51 8.41
CA GLY A 96 -3.31 1.74 7.91
C GLY A 96 -4.38 1.38 8.92
N TYR A 97 -5.63 1.56 8.53
CA TYR A 97 -6.80 1.23 9.32
C TYR A 97 -7.71 0.35 8.50
N PHE A 98 -8.10 -0.80 9.05
CA PHE A 98 -9.03 -1.72 8.43
C PHE A 98 -10.39 -1.61 9.10
N PHE A 99 -11.41 -1.39 8.27
CA PHE A 99 -12.81 -1.29 8.66
C PHE A 99 -13.51 -2.54 8.15
N ALA A 100 -13.75 -3.52 9.03
CA ALA A 100 -14.46 -4.74 8.67
C ALA A 100 -15.91 -4.43 8.26
N GLN A 101 -16.33 -5.00 7.13
CA GLN A 101 -17.72 -4.92 6.67
C GLN A 101 -18.64 -5.57 7.71
N ASP A 102 -19.83 -5.00 7.88
CA ASP A 102 -20.88 -5.50 8.77
C ASP A 102 -20.54 -5.53 10.28
N THR A 103 -19.51 -4.77 10.69
CA THR A 103 -19.19 -4.57 12.10
C THR A 103 -19.20 -3.08 12.46
N HIS A 104 -19.90 -2.71 13.54
CA HIS A 104 -19.80 -1.37 14.14
C HIS A 104 -18.61 -1.27 15.11
N GLN A 105 -17.56 -2.06 14.89
CA GLN A 105 -16.38 -2.05 15.74
C GLN A 105 -15.44 -0.91 15.35
N ASP A 106 -14.61 -0.50 16.31
CA ASP A 106 -13.53 0.45 16.04
C ASP A 106 -12.59 -0.10 14.96
N PRO A 107 -12.07 0.76 14.06
CA PRO A 107 -11.17 0.31 13.01
C PRO A 107 -9.91 -0.32 13.59
N LEU A 108 -9.51 -1.46 13.02
CA LEU A 108 -8.28 -2.13 13.40
C LEU A 108 -7.09 -1.39 12.80
N LYS A 109 -6.18 -0.91 13.65
CA LYS A 109 -4.91 -0.38 13.19
C LYS A 109 -4.01 -1.51 12.68
N LEU A 110 -3.58 -1.42 11.43
CA LEU A 110 -2.61 -2.30 10.78
C LEU A 110 -1.25 -1.60 10.70
N ALA A 111 -0.17 -2.35 10.90
CA ALA A 111 1.19 -1.91 10.70
C ALA A 111 1.97 -2.99 9.94
N TRP A 112 2.74 -2.57 8.93
CA TRP A 112 3.51 -3.44 8.06
C TRP A 112 5.02 -3.20 8.23
N PRO A 113 5.86 -4.24 8.08
CA PRO A 113 5.45 -5.64 8.00
C PRO A 113 4.76 -6.05 9.30
N PHE A 114 3.81 -6.99 9.20
CA PHE A 114 3.28 -7.65 10.38
C PHE A 114 4.45 -8.43 10.99
N LEU A 115 5.18 -7.79 11.89
CA LEU A 115 6.18 -8.48 12.68
C LEU A 115 5.38 -9.47 13.53
N GLU A 116 5.49 -10.75 13.21
CA GLU A 116 5.12 -11.77 14.18
C GLU A 116 5.91 -11.46 15.45
N LYS A 117 5.24 -11.60 16.61
CA LYS A 117 5.81 -11.24 17.91
C LYS A 117 7.13 -11.99 18.23
N ASP A 118 7.45 -13.03 17.44
CA ASP A 118 8.64 -13.88 17.55
C ASP A 118 9.60 -13.79 16.35
N ALA A 119 9.45 -12.83 15.42
CA ALA A 119 10.31 -12.68 14.25
C ALA A 119 11.69 -12.03 14.54
N VAL A 120 12.24 -12.25 15.74
CA VAL A 120 13.65 -11.96 16.05
C VAL A 120 14.41 -13.28 16.07
N MET A 121 14.74 -13.81 14.90
CA MET A 121 15.80 -14.80 14.74
C MET A 121 16.75 -14.27 13.67
N PHE A 122 17.66 -13.39 14.10
CA PHE A 122 18.91 -13.19 13.39
C PHE A 122 19.82 -14.36 13.78
N GLU A 123 20.01 -15.33 12.89
CA GLU A 123 21.22 -16.17 12.96
C GLU A 123 22.32 -15.46 12.18
N ILE A 124 23.49 -15.35 12.85
CA ILE A 124 24.71 -14.65 12.45
C ILE A 124 25.51 -15.54 11.49
#